data_AF-A0A1I5PYZ3-F1
#
_entry.id   AF-A0A1I5PYZ3-F1
#
_cell.length_a   1.000
_cell.length_b   1.000
_cell.length_c   1.000
_cell.angle_alpha   90.00
_cell.angle_beta   90.00
_cell.angle_gamma   90.00
#
_symmetry.space_group_name_H-M   'P 1'
#
loop_
_entity.id
_entity.type
_entity.pdbx_description
1 polymer ?
#
loop_
_entity_poly.entity_id
_entity_poly.type
_entity_poly.pdbx_seq_one_letter_code
_entity_poly.pdbx_strand_id
1 'polypeptide(L)'
;MRRLFWLAMGITIGALVVRKVSRAAERMTPAGIGASIAEGLRDLADAIGDFGADVRAAAAAREEELRSGTGLDAPLPERDQAQLPGGMFPGRTGRHGA
;
A
#
# COMPACT_ATOMS: atom_id res chain seq x y z
N MET A 1 -8.38 15.62 5.32
CA MET A 1 -8.44 16.29 4.00
C MET A 1 -7.08 16.69 3.42
N ARG A 2 -6.15 17.29 4.18
CA ARG A 2 -4.82 17.69 3.65
C ARG A 2 -4.00 16.55 3.00
N ARG A 3 -4.15 15.31 3.48
CA ARG A 3 -3.45 14.12 2.98
C ARG A 3 -3.90 13.72 1.57
N LEU A 4 -5.22 13.66 1.36
CA LEU A 4 -5.82 13.36 0.05
C LEU A 4 -5.54 14.48 -0.96
N PHE A 5 -5.54 15.73 -0.52
CA PHE A 5 -5.17 16.86 -1.37
C PHE A 5 -3.74 16.73 -1.91
N TRP A 6 -2.77 16.43 -1.04
CA TRP A 6 -1.37 16.24 -1.45
C TRP A 6 -1.17 15.01 -2.35
N LEU A 7 -1.88 13.91 -2.10
CA LEU A 7 -1.86 12.72 -2.97
C LEU A 7 -2.43 13.02 -4.36
N ALA A 8 -3.62 13.63 -4.43
CA ALA A 8 -4.26 13.97 -5.70
C ALA A 8 -3.42 14.98 -6.50
N MET A 9 -2.80 15.95 -5.82
CA MET A 9 -1.89 16.91 -6.42
C MET A 9 -0.67 16.20 -7.02
N GLY A 10 -0.03 15.30 -6.27
CA GLY A 10 1.12 14.52 -6.74
C GLY A 10 0.80 13.67 -7.97
N ILE A 11 -0.32 12.94 -7.96
CA ILE A 11 -0.76 12.13 -9.10
C ILE A 11 -1.02 12.99 -10.34
N THR A 12 -1.69 14.14 -10.16
CA THR A 12 -2.03 15.04 -11.26
C THR A 12 -0.77 15.62 -11.90
N ILE A 13 0.17 16.12 -11.09
CA ILE A 13 1.44 16.67 -11.57
C ILE A 13 2.25 15.58 -12.26
N GLY A 14 2.35 14.39 -11.66
CA GLY A 14 3.06 13.25 -12.25
C GLY A 14 2.52 12.86 -13.62
N ALA A 15 1.19 12.77 -13.78
CA ALA A 15 0.56 12.45 -15.06
C ALA A 15 0.84 13.50 -16.15
N LEU A 16 0.89 14.79 -15.78
CA LEU A 16 1.22 15.88 -16.71
C LEU A 16 2.67 15.81 -17.20
N VAL A 17 3.61 15.50 -16.29
CA VAL A 17 5.02 15.32 -16.62
C VAL A 17 5.19 14.16 -17.60
N VAL A 18 4.64 12.98 -17.29
CA VAL A 18 4.70 11.79 -18.17
C VAL A 18 4.12 12.11 -19.56
N ARG A 19 2.93 12.72 -19.60
CA ARG A 19 2.29 13.11 -20.87
C ARG A 19 3.14 14.08 -21.69
N LYS A 20 3.85 15.00 -21.03
CA LYS A 20 4.73 15.98 -21.69
C LYS A 20 5.97 15.30 -22.27
N VAL A 21 6.57 14.38 -21.51
CA VAL A 21 7.74 13.58 -21.95
C VAL A 21 7.37 12.70 -23.14
N SER A 22 6.23 11.99 -23.12
CA SER A 22 5.79 11.16 -24.25
C SER A 22 5.65 11.96 -25.55
N ARG A 23 5.07 13.16 -25.49
CA ARG A 23 4.94 14.04 -26.67
C ARG A 23 6.27 14.61 -27.16
N ALA A 24 7.23 14.82 -26.27
CA ALA A 24 8.57 15.26 -26.64
C ALA A 24 9.37 14.11 -27.28
N ALA A 25 9.25 12.91 -26.71
CA ALA A 25 9.85 11.69 -27.21
C ALA A 25 9.38 11.42 -28.66
N GLU A 26 8.07 11.37 -28.91
CA GLU A 26 7.50 11.14 -30.24
C GLU A 26 8.01 12.09 -31.35
N ARG A 27 8.47 13.30 -30.97
CA ARG A 27 8.91 14.34 -31.93
C ARG A 27 10.42 14.40 -32.14
N MET A 28 11.23 13.84 -31.24
CA MET A 28 12.69 14.00 -31.26
C MET A 28 13.46 12.67 -31.29
N THR A 29 12.84 11.54 -30.94
CA THR A 29 13.56 10.26 -30.76
C THR A 29 13.84 9.41 -32.01
N PRO A 30 13.15 9.52 -33.18
CA PRO A 30 13.45 8.62 -34.30
C PRO A 30 14.85 8.80 -34.91
N ALA A 31 15.51 9.94 -34.70
CA ALA A 31 16.73 10.31 -35.43
C ALA A 31 18.04 10.28 -34.62
N GLY A 32 18.07 9.91 -33.33
CA GLY A 32 19.28 10.21 -32.53
C GLY A 32 19.52 9.50 -31.21
N ILE A 33 19.08 8.25 -31.00
CA ILE A 33 19.29 7.60 -29.70
C ILE A 33 19.79 6.16 -29.80
N GLY A 34 21.11 6.00 -29.98
CA GLY A 34 21.79 4.70 -29.94
C GLY A 34 22.57 4.41 -28.66
N ALA A 35 22.91 5.44 -27.86
CA ALA A 35 23.78 5.29 -26.68
C ALA A 35 23.26 5.98 -25.40
N SER A 36 22.62 7.15 -25.50
CA SER A 36 22.14 7.92 -24.32
C SER A 36 20.90 7.34 -23.63
N ILE A 37 20.12 6.48 -24.30
CA ILE A 37 18.96 5.81 -23.68
C ILE A 37 19.41 4.80 -22.63
N ALA A 38 20.49 4.04 -22.89
CA ALA A 38 20.95 3.02 -21.95
C ALA A 38 21.44 3.65 -20.64
N GLU A 39 22.14 4.79 -20.74
CA GLU A 39 22.57 5.56 -19.57
C GLU A 39 21.38 6.21 -18.86
N GLY A 40 20.48 6.86 -19.61
CA GLY A 40 19.26 7.44 -19.02
C GLY A 40 18.32 6.40 -18.37
N LEU A 41 18.31 5.16 -18.87
CA LEU A 41 17.58 4.05 -18.24
C LEU A 41 18.22 3.59 -16.94
N ARG A 42 19.55 3.63 -16.82
CA ARG A 42 20.25 3.31 -15.58
C ARG A 42 20.02 4.38 -14.53
N ASP A 43 20.21 5.66 -14.89
CA ASP A 43 19.93 6.78 -13.99
C ASP A 43 18.46 6.77 -13.52
N LEU A 44 17.53 6.43 -14.42
CA LEU A 44 16.12 6.30 -14.05
C LEU A 44 15.87 5.10 -13.13
N ALA A 45 16.54 3.96 -13.35
CA ALA A 45 16.42 2.79 -12.50
C ALA A 45 16.94 3.07 -11.09
N ASP A 46 18.08 3.78 -10.98
CA ASP A 46 18.65 4.20 -9.70
C ASP A 46 17.70 5.16 -8.97
N ALA A 47 17.18 6.18 -9.67
CA ALA A 47 16.21 7.12 -9.09
C ALA A 47 14.91 6.44 -8.61
N ILE A 48 14.41 5.44 -9.34
CA ILE A 48 13.24 4.64 -8.93
C ILE A 48 13.58 3.79 -7.70
N GLY A 49 14.79 3.24 -7.65
CA GLY A 49 15.29 2.49 -6.49
C GLY A 49 15.33 3.34 -5.22
N ASP A 50 15.92 4.53 -5.30
CA ASP A 50 16.01 5.48 -4.20
C ASP A 50 14.62 5.91 -3.71
N PHE A 51 13.72 6.25 -4.63
CA PHE A 51 12.34 6.58 -4.28
C PHE A 51 11.63 5.41 -3.59
N GLY A 52 11.84 4.17 -4.05
CA GLY A 52 11.29 2.98 -3.41
C GLY A 52 11.81 2.77 -1.99
N ALA A 53 13.09 3.07 -1.75
CA ALA A 53 13.70 3.04 -0.43
C ALA A 53 13.08 4.11 0.50
N ASP A 54 12.91 5.34 0.00
CA ASP A 54 12.27 6.44 0.73
C ASP A 54 10.81 6.11 1.08
N VAL A 55 10.04 5.57 0.14
CA VAL A 55 8.65 5.14 0.39
C VAL A 55 8.60 4.04 1.44
N ARG A 56 9.51 3.06 1.38
CA ARG A 56 9.59 1.98 2.38
C ARG A 56 9.93 2.52 3.76
N ALA A 57 10.90 3.44 3.86
CA ALA A 57 11.27 4.08 5.12
C ALA A 57 10.11 4.90 5.70
N ALA A 58 9.41 5.67 4.85
CA ALA A 58 8.24 6.43 5.25
C ALA A 58 7.06 5.53 5.67
N ALA A 59 6.86 4.40 4.99
CA ALA A 59 5.84 3.43 5.33
C ALA A 59 6.13 2.75 6.67
N ALA A 60 7.38 2.35 6.92
CA ALA A 60 7.80 1.76 8.20
C ALA A 60 7.58 2.74 9.36
N ALA A 61 7.95 4.02 9.18
CA ALA A 61 7.73 5.06 10.18
C ALA A 61 6.23 5.31 10.47
N ARG A 62 5.35 5.14 9.48
CA ARG A 62 3.89 5.30 9.63
C ARG A 62 3.20 4.05 10.17
N GLU A 63 3.71 2.86 9.88
CA GLU A 63 3.17 1.62 10.45
C GLU A 63 3.28 1.60 11.97
N GLU A 64 4.36 2.14 12.54
CA GLU A 64 4.55 2.24 13.99
C GLU A 64 3.48 3.15 14.64
N GLU A 65 3.12 4.25 13.97
CA GLU A 65 2.03 5.12 14.39
C GLU A 65 0.65 4.42 14.30
N LEU A 66 0.40 3.64 13.25
CA LEU A 66 -0.86 2.91 13.07
C LEU A 66 -0.98 1.70 14.01
N ARG A 67 0.12 0.99 14.31
CA ARG A 67 0.15 -0.15 15.25
C ARG A 67 -0.35 0.27 16.64
N SER A 68 0.08 1.44 17.10
CA SER A 68 -0.39 2.03 18.36
C SER A 68 -1.89 2.39 18.39
N GLY A 69 -2.47 2.74 17.23
CA GLY A 69 -3.87 3.14 17.11
C GLY A 69 -4.85 1.99 16.86
N THR A 70 -4.38 0.82 16.41
CA THR A 70 -5.25 -0.27 15.94
C THR A 70 -5.53 -1.34 17.01
N GLY A 71 -4.83 -1.30 18.15
CA GLY A 71 -5.06 -2.25 19.26
C GLY A 71 -4.74 -3.72 18.92
N LEU A 72 -4.03 -3.98 17.82
CA LEU A 72 -3.64 -5.33 17.37
C LEU A 72 -2.67 -6.04 18.32
N ASP A 73 -2.04 -5.31 19.24
CA ASP A 73 -1.21 -5.86 20.32
C ASP A 73 -1.98 -6.08 21.64
N ALA A 74 -3.28 -5.78 21.68
CA ALA A 74 -4.11 -6.14 22.83
C ALA A 74 -4.22 -7.67 22.90
N PRO A 75 -3.97 -8.29 24.07
CA PRO A 75 -4.15 -9.73 24.23
C PRO A 75 -5.52 -10.14 23.71
N LEU A 76 -5.55 -11.06 22.74
CA LEU A 76 -6.80 -11.61 22.22
C LEU A 76 -7.63 -12.12 23.42
N PRO A 77 -8.91 -11.75 23.55
CA PRO A 77 -9.72 -12.22 24.66
C PRO A 77 -9.73 -13.76 24.67
N GLU A 78 -9.36 -14.34 25.81
CA GLU A 78 -9.49 -15.78 26.08
C GLU A 78 -10.91 -16.24 25.68
N ARG A 79 -11.01 -17.39 25.03
CA ARG A 79 -12.26 -17.85 24.37
C ARG A 79 -13.48 -17.89 25.30
N ASP A 80 -13.27 -17.94 26.61
CA ASP A 80 -14.30 -17.81 27.66
C ASP A 80 -15.00 -16.44 27.68
N GLN A 81 -14.29 -15.36 27.35
CA GLN A 81 -14.84 -13.99 27.35
C GLN A 81 -15.65 -13.67 26.08
N ALA A 82 -15.47 -14.46 25.02
CA ALA A 82 -16.28 -14.40 23.80
C ALA A 82 -17.58 -15.24 23.91
N GLN A 83 -17.92 -15.77 25.10
CA GLN A 83 -19.19 -16.43 25.35
C GLN A 83 -20.32 -15.40 25.31
N LEU A 84 -20.92 -15.26 24.13
CA LEU A 84 -22.07 -14.39 23.87
C LEU A 84 -23.22 -14.73 24.83
N PRO A 85 -23.77 -13.76 25.58
CA PRO A 85 -24.92 -13.99 26.43
C PRO A 85 -26.17 -14.19 25.57
N GLY A 86 -26.60 -15.45 25.40
CA GLY A 86 -27.88 -15.76 24.75
C GLY A 86 -27.81 -16.93 23.80
N GLY A 87 -27.71 -18.13 24.35
CA GLY A 87 -27.90 -19.38 23.62
C GLY A 87 -28.63 -20.39 24.49
N MET A 88 -29.81 -20.02 25.00
CA MET A 88 -30.78 -21.01 25.47
C MET A 88 -31.15 -21.90 24.29
N PHE A 89 -30.40 -22.99 24.10
CA PHE A 89 -30.77 -24.06 23.19
C PHE A 89 -31.70 -25.03 23.94
N PRO A 90 -32.99 -25.10 23.60
CA PRO A 90 -33.88 -26.06 24.22
C PRO A 90 -33.50 -27.48 23.76
N GLY A 91 -33.32 -28.33 24.76
CA GLY A 91 -33.36 -29.80 24.76
C GLY A 91 -33.20 -30.54 23.44
N ARG A 92 -32.05 -31.20 23.26
CA ARG A 92 -31.97 -32.42 22.44
C ARG A 92 -31.64 -33.61 23.34
N THR A 93 -32.67 -34.14 24.00
CA THR A 93 -32.65 -35.47 24.60
C THR A 93 -32.47 -36.49 23.49
N GLY A 94 -31.28 -37.10 23.43
CA GLY A 94 -30.90 -38.11 22.45
C GLY A 94 -30.27 -39.32 23.12
N ARG A 95 -31.13 -40.08 23.79
CA ARG A 95 -31.00 -41.46 24.26
C ARG A 95 -30.12 -42.36 23.36
N HIS A 96 -29.00 -42.84 23.90
CA HIS A 96 -28.38 -44.14 23.60
C HIS A 96 -28.18 -44.80 24.97
N GLY A 97 -28.86 -45.87 25.35
CA GLY A 97 -29.07 -47.10 24.59
C GLY A 97 -27.95 -48.05 24.98
N ALA A 98 -28.15 -48.74 26.10
CA ALA A 98 -27.28 -49.77 26.67
C ALA A 98 -27.20 -51.02 25.79
#